data_AF-A0A967PEV8-F1
#
_entry.id   AF-A0A967PEV8-F1
#
_cell.length_a   1.000
_cell.length_b   1.000
_cell.length_c   1.000
_cell.angle_alpha   90.00
_cell.angle_beta   90.00
_cell.angle_gamma   90.00
#
_symmetry.space_group_name_H-M   'P 1'
#
loop_
_entity.id
_entity.type
_entity.pdbx_description
1 polymer ?
#
loop_
_entity_poly.entity_id
_entity_poly.type
_entity_poly.pdbx_seq_one_letter_code
_entity_poly.pdbx_strand_id
1 'polypeptide(L)'
;LALAAAMATAGCGDDDGTTDDMGTMEDMFVGTDAAPDEGVPDMGETTGDGNDSFDTADAIELGTPVEGAVIDPAGDQDFYSFTGAADQWVIISTDANPDDDPEMVDTVLTLYDSSMTQIAENDDSIPRFNTDSEIITRLPAAGTYYVVVQEFSDWADDTPEGMASFTYDLLAAELDPDAVGVTVDAEGGDDLASSQSIGLSTSANGDFGLLVGDLRDGSDVDVYRFSV
;
A
#
# COMPACT_ATOMS: atom_id res chain seq x y z
N LEU A 1 8.52 -15.51 1.67
CA LEU A 1 9.81 -16.26 1.70
C LEU A 1 10.70 -15.47 2.66
N ALA A 2 11.03 -16.05 3.82
CA ALA A 2 11.32 -15.34 5.09
C ALA A 2 12.68 -14.61 5.20
N LEU A 3 12.81 -13.65 6.13
CA LEU A 3 13.85 -13.69 7.18
C LEU A 3 13.64 -12.71 8.36
N ALA A 4 13.28 -13.24 9.55
CA ALA A 4 13.32 -12.51 10.82
C ALA A 4 14.72 -12.58 11.48
N ALA A 5 15.16 -11.52 12.16
CA ALA A 5 16.37 -11.51 12.99
C ALA A 5 16.27 -10.61 14.24
N ALA A 6 16.62 -11.20 15.38
CA ALA A 6 16.37 -10.74 16.73
C ALA A 6 17.34 -9.68 17.33
N MET A 7 16.75 -8.81 18.18
CA MET A 7 17.16 -8.30 19.51
C MET A 7 18.48 -7.52 19.74
N ALA A 8 18.34 -6.33 20.34
CA ALA A 8 18.98 -5.94 21.62
C ALA A 8 18.39 -4.66 22.23
N THR A 9 18.07 -4.71 23.53
CA THR A 9 17.56 -3.62 24.39
C THR A 9 18.64 -2.66 24.92
N ALA A 10 18.33 -1.36 25.03
CA ALA A 10 18.76 -0.37 26.06
C ALA A 10 18.39 1.05 25.55
N GLY A 11 17.89 2.04 26.29
CA GLY A 11 17.66 2.25 27.72
C GLY A 11 17.13 3.69 27.94
N CYS A 12 16.65 3.93 29.17
CA CYS A 12 15.97 5.11 29.72
C CYS A 12 16.38 6.52 29.26
N GLY A 13 15.38 7.43 29.33
CA GLY A 13 15.58 8.86 29.56
C GLY A 13 14.27 9.60 29.79
N ASP A 14 13.77 9.59 31.03
CA ASP A 14 12.84 10.61 31.53
C ASP A 14 13.54 11.98 31.48
N ASP A 15 12.83 13.06 31.13
CA ASP A 15 12.81 14.27 31.95
C ASP A 15 11.71 15.26 31.53
N ASP A 16 11.14 15.82 32.57
CA ASP A 16 10.02 16.73 32.69
C ASP A 16 10.45 18.20 32.57
N GLY A 17 9.51 19.09 32.21
CA GLY A 17 9.83 20.51 32.22
C GLY A 17 8.78 21.41 31.60
N THR A 18 7.78 21.75 32.41
CA THR A 18 6.68 22.68 32.15
C THR A 18 7.10 24.15 32.08
N THR A 19 6.09 24.98 31.75
CA THR A 19 5.92 26.44 31.99
C THR A 19 6.42 27.36 30.85
N ASP A 20 5.77 28.45 30.46
CA ASP A 20 4.48 29.06 30.83
C ASP A 20 4.23 30.26 29.88
N ASP A 21 2.95 30.61 29.71
CA ASP A 21 2.42 31.98 29.83
C ASP A 21 2.41 33.02 28.67
N MET A 22 1.16 33.26 28.24
CA MET A 22 0.44 34.51 27.93
C MET A 22 0.88 35.51 26.85
N GLY A 23 -0.09 35.81 25.97
CA GLY A 23 -0.23 37.11 25.32
C GLY A 23 -1.39 37.18 24.33
N THR A 24 -2.56 37.66 24.77
CA THR A 24 -3.70 38.02 23.91
C THR A 24 -3.50 39.39 23.25
N MET A 25 -4.00 39.57 22.03
CA MET A 25 -4.71 40.80 21.62
C MET A 25 -5.32 40.67 20.21
N GLU A 26 -6.65 40.76 20.15
CA GLU A 26 -7.42 41.15 18.98
C GLU A 26 -7.11 42.63 18.64
N ASP A 27 -6.87 42.97 17.36
CA ASP A 27 -7.57 44.11 16.76
C ASP A 27 -7.60 44.04 15.23
N MET A 28 -8.72 44.52 14.73
CA MET A 28 -9.26 44.48 13.39
C MET A 28 -8.83 45.76 12.64
N PHE A 29 -8.22 45.64 11.45
CA PHE A 29 -8.21 46.77 10.51
C PHE A 29 -8.30 46.31 9.06
N VAL A 30 -9.43 46.64 8.44
CA VAL A 30 -9.70 46.55 7.01
C VAL A 30 -9.01 47.74 6.33
N GLY A 31 -8.01 47.45 5.50
CA GLY A 31 -7.39 48.41 4.59
C GLY A 31 -7.50 47.89 3.15
N THR A 32 -8.34 48.54 2.35
CA THR A 32 -8.29 48.42 0.89
C THR A 32 -7.13 49.28 0.39
N ASP A 33 -6.05 48.67 -0.09
CA ASP A 33 -5.09 49.36 -0.93
C ASP A 33 -4.55 48.42 -2.02
N ALA A 34 -4.61 48.90 -3.25
CA ALA A 34 -4.15 48.19 -4.43
C ALA A 34 -2.63 48.39 -4.54
N ALA A 35 -1.88 47.43 -4.00
CA ALA A 35 -0.46 47.28 -4.29
C ALA A 35 -0.29 46.45 -5.58
N PRO A 36 0.74 46.70 -6.40
CA PRO A 36 1.14 45.74 -7.42
C PRO A 36 1.50 44.42 -6.70
N ASP A 37 1.06 43.32 -7.28
CA ASP A 37 1.44 41.96 -6.90
C ASP A 37 2.95 41.81 -7.07
N GLU A 38 3.70 42.26 -6.06
CA GLU A 38 5.07 41.90 -5.82
C GLU A 38 5.01 40.43 -5.44
N GLY A 39 5.12 39.60 -6.49
CA GLY A 39 4.86 38.17 -6.48
C GLY A 39 5.14 37.57 -5.12
N VAL A 40 4.08 37.05 -4.51
CA VAL A 40 4.21 36.04 -3.47
C VAL A 40 5.32 35.11 -3.97
N PRO A 41 6.45 34.95 -3.27
CA PRO A 41 7.34 33.87 -3.62
C PRO A 41 6.43 32.65 -3.54
N ASP A 42 6.23 32.03 -4.70
CA ASP A 42 5.67 30.70 -4.79
C ASP A 42 6.43 29.91 -3.74
N MET A 43 5.76 29.65 -2.61
CA MET A 43 6.34 28.94 -1.50
C MET A 43 6.40 27.54 -2.04
N GLY A 44 7.50 27.30 -2.76
CA GLY A 44 7.64 26.21 -3.70
C GLY A 44 7.13 24.93 -3.07
N GLU A 45 6.50 24.11 -3.91
CA GLU A 45 6.28 22.70 -3.64
C GLU A 45 7.44 22.22 -2.77
N THR A 46 7.12 21.78 -1.54
CA THR A 46 8.08 21.05 -0.74
C THR A 46 8.64 20.00 -1.68
N THR A 47 9.90 20.14 -2.07
CA THR A 47 10.49 19.26 -3.07
C THR A 47 10.59 17.91 -2.40
N GLY A 48 9.56 17.06 -2.54
CA GLY A 48 9.56 15.68 -2.12
C GLY A 48 10.59 14.90 -2.94
N ASP A 49 10.59 13.59 -2.80
CA ASP A 49 11.51 12.73 -3.52
C ASP A 49 11.26 12.73 -5.05
N GLY A 50 10.14 13.32 -5.50
CA GLY A 50 9.83 13.64 -6.88
C GLY A 50 8.79 12.73 -7.51
N ASN A 51 8.17 11.84 -6.73
CA ASN A 51 7.11 10.95 -7.18
C ASN A 51 5.73 11.26 -6.54
N ASP A 52 5.55 12.49 -6.06
CA ASP A 52 4.45 12.95 -5.20
C ASP A 52 3.07 13.12 -5.91
N SER A 53 2.91 12.61 -7.14
CA SER A 53 1.66 12.73 -7.92
C SER A 53 1.54 11.73 -9.06
N PHE A 54 0.33 11.54 -9.60
CA PHE A 54 0.13 10.74 -10.83
C PHE A 54 0.96 11.21 -12.04
N ASP A 55 1.20 12.52 -12.17
CA ASP A 55 1.95 13.09 -13.30
C ASP A 55 3.47 12.91 -13.15
N THR A 56 3.94 12.71 -11.92
CA THR A 56 5.35 12.53 -11.56
C THR A 56 5.69 11.11 -11.15
N ALA A 57 4.72 10.19 -11.21
CA ALA A 57 4.85 8.82 -10.76
C ALA A 57 6.06 8.10 -11.35
N ASP A 58 6.85 7.45 -10.50
CA ASP A 58 8.03 6.71 -10.91
C ASP A 58 7.65 5.44 -11.67
N ALA A 59 8.20 5.28 -12.88
CA ALA A 59 7.90 4.12 -13.71
C ALA A 59 8.67 2.88 -13.22
N ILE A 60 7.94 1.82 -12.87
CA ILE A 60 8.48 0.53 -12.41
C ILE A 60 8.20 -0.58 -13.42
N GLU A 61 9.06 -1.61 -13.39
CA GLU A 61 8.89 -2.81 -14.19
C GLU A 61 8.32 -3.94 -13.33
N LEU A 62 7.26 -4.62 -13.80
CA LEU A 62 6.69 -5.76 -13.09
C LEU A 62 7.75 -6.84 -12.84
N GLY A 63 7.81 -7.32 -11.60
CA GLY A 63 8.77 -8.33 -11.13
C GLY A 63 10.14 -7.78 -10.72
N THR A 64 10.34 -6.45 -10.76
CA THR A 64 11.55 -5.80 -10.26
C THR A 64 11.22 -5.00 -9.01
N PRO A 65 11.83 -5.31 -7.85
CA PRO A 65 11.58 -4.56 -6.63
C PRO A 65 12.19 -3.15 -6.71
N VAL A 66 11.49 -2.18 -6.13
CA VAL A 66 12.04 -0.89 -5.72
C VAL A 66 12.55 -1.09 -4.29
N GLU A 67 13.85 -0.91 -4.08
CA GLU A 67 14.48 -1.13 -2.77
C GLU A 67 14.80 0.20 -2.09
N GLY A 68 14.47 0.31 -0.80
CA GLY A 68 14.81 1.44 0.06
C GLY A 68 14.17 2.77 -0.37
N ALA A 69 12.95 2.73 -0.91
CA ALA A 69 12.14 3.92 -1.12
C ALA A 69 11.78 4.57 0.22
N VAL A 70 11.45 5.86 0.22
CA VAL A 70 11.18 6.62 1.44
C VAL A 70 10.05 7.60 1.19
N ILE A 71 9.01 7.56 2.03
CA ILE A 71 7.99 8.60 2.06
C ILE A 71 8.62 9.88 2.63
N ASP A 72 8.99 10.83 1.76
CA ASP A 72 9.73 12.05 2.12
C ASP A 72 9.13 13.29 1.43
N PRO A 73 8.48 14.19 2.19
CA PRO A 73 8.43 14.27 3.65
C PRO A 73 7.45 13.27 4.30
N ALA A 74 7.49 13.15 5.63
CA ALA A 74 6.40 12.52 6.37
C ALA A 74 5.06 13.19 6.03
N GLY A 75 4.01 12.40 5.75
CA GLY A 75 2.75 12.89 5.19
C GLY A 75 2.65 12.84 3.67
N ASP A 76 3.72 12.47 2.97
CA ASP A 76 3.71 12.33 1.51
C ASP A 76 3.04 11.02 1.05
N GLN A 77 2.72 10.98 -0.22
CA GLN A 77 2.26 9.80 -0.92
C GLN A 77 3.21 9.54 -2.09
N ASP A 78 3.78 8.35 -2.14
CA ASP A 78 4.71 8.00 -3.20
C ASP A 78 3.94 7.33 -4.35
N PHE A 79 4.01 7.89 -5.56
CA PHE A 79 3.31 7.37 -6.73
C PHE A 79 4.26 6.59 -7.64
N TYR A 80 3.84 5.39 -8.01
CA TYR A 80 4.51 4.55 -8.99
C TYR A 80 3.59 4.23 -10.15
N SER A 81 4.15 3.92 -11.31
CA SER A 81 3.37 3.49 -12.48
C SER A 81 3.95 2.25 -13.14
N PHE A 82 3.07 1.37 -13.63
CA PHE A 82 3.46 0.21 -14.43
C PHE A 82 2.45 -0.02 -15.55
N THR A 83 2.84 -0.78 -16.58
CA THR A 83 1.93 -1.18 -17.66
C THR A 83 1.41 -2.59 -17.43
N GLY A 84 0.09 -2.77 -17.48
CA GLY A 84 -0.59 -4.06 -17.36
C GLY A 84 -1.38 -4.44 -18.62
N ALA A 85 -1.69 -5.73 -18.74
CA ALA A 85 -2.59 -6.27 -19.75
C ALA A 85 -3.99 -6.54 -19.16
N ALA A 86 -5.00 -6.58 -20.04
CA ALA A 86 -6.34 -6.99 -19.64
C ALA A 86 -6.34 -8.43 -19.12
N ASP A 87 -7.10 -8.69 -18.06
CA ASP A 87 -7.24 -9.97 -17.38
C ASP A 87 -5.94 -10.50 -16.74
N GLN A 88 -4.90 -9.67 -16.64
CA GLN A 88 -3.66 -10.01 -15.96
C GLN A 88 -3.86 -9.98 -14.45
N TRP A 89 -3.50 -11.07 -13.77
CA TRP A 89 -3.41 -11.09 -12.31
C TRP A 89 -2.11 -10.45 -11.85
N VAL A 90 -2.19 -9.54 -10.88
CA VAL A 90 -1.04 -8.90 -10.27
C VAL A 90 -1.07 -9.08 -8.76
N ILE A 91 0.12 -9.11 -8.19
CA ILE A 91 0.39 -8.97 -6.77
C ILE A 91 1.23 -7.72 -6.57
N ILE A 92 0.84 -6.88 -5.62
CA ILE A 92 1.55 -5.66 -5.24
C ILE A 92 1.75 -5.73 -3.73
N SER A 93 2.96 -5.57 -3.25
CA SER A 93 3.26 -5.69 -1.82
C SER A 93 4.36 -4.73 -1.39
N THR A 94 4.32 -4.31 -0.13
CA THR A 94 5.42 -3.64 0.55
C THR A 94 6.19 -4.62 1.45
N ASP A 95 7.44 -4.28 1.77
CA ASP A 95 8.21 -4.86 2.87
C ASP A 95 8.86 -3.70 3.63
N ALA A 96 8.37 -3.43 4.82
CA ALA A 96 8.70 -2.23 5.58
C ALA A 96 8.75 -2.48 7.09
N ASN A 97 7.83 -3.29 7.60
CA ASN A 97 7.67 -3.54 9.03
C ASN A 97 7.40 -5.03 9.33
N PRO A 98 8.41 -5.91 9.11
CA PRO A 98 8.22 -7.34 9.18
C PRO A 98 7.92 -7.89 10.59
N ASP A 99 8.13 -7.10 11.64
CA ASP A 99 8.02 -7.51 13.05
C ASP A 99 6.94 -6.71 13.84
N ASP A 100 6.06 -5.95 13.16
CA ASP A 100 5.07 -5.04 13.79
C ASP A 100 5.72 -4.07 14.80
N ASP A 101 6.90 -3.53 14.46
CA ASP A 101 7.59 -2.52 15.25
C ASP A 101 6.87 -1.17 15.10
N PRO A 102 6.29 -0.58 16.17
CA PRO A 102 5.58 0.70 16.09
C PRO A 102 6.50 1.88 15.77
N GLU A 103 7.81 1.69 15.68
CA GLU A 103 8.74 2.70 15.19
C GLU A 103 8.90 2.66 13.66
N MET A 104 8.61 1.53 13.00
CA MET A 104 8.67 1.39 11.53
C MET A 104 7.37 1.82 10.84
N VAL A 105 7.45 2.12 9.54
CA VAL A 105 6.30 2.57 8.77
C VAL A 105 5.25 1.46 8.63
N ASP A 106 4.00 1.82 8.86
CA ASP A 106 2.83 1.01 8.54
C ASP A 106 2.29 1.51 7.19
N THR A 107 2.33 0.66 6.17
CA THR A 107 2.07 1.10 4.79
C THR A 107 0.63 0.83 4.39
N VAL A 108 0.05 1.71 3.57
CA VAL A 108 -1.20 1.47 2.84
C VAL A 108 -0.91 1.50 1.35
N LEU A 109 -1.41 0.49 0.63
CA LEU A 109 -1.37 0.42 -0.82
C LEU A 109 -2.71 0.79 -1.43
N THR A 110 -2.68 1.64 -2.47
CA THR A 110 -3.85 1.91 -3.31
C THR A 110 -3.50 1.76 -4.79
N LEU A 111 -4.31 1.00 -5.54
CA LEU A 111 -4.15 0.79 -6.98
C LEU A 111 -5.19 1.58 -7.76
N TYR A 112 -4.74 2.35 -8.76
CA TYR A 112 -5.58 3.12 -9.67
C TYR A 112 -5.39 2.68 -11.13
N ASP A 113 -6.45 2.83 -11.93
CA ASP A 113 -6.38 2.66 -13.38
C ASP A 113 -5.83 3.90 -14.12
N SER A 114 -5.70 3.79 -15.45
CA SER A 114 -5.24 4.89 -16.31
C SER A 114 -6.10 6.16 -16.28
N SER A 115 -7.34 6.07 -15.78
CA SER A 115 -8.26 7.20 -15.59
C SER A 115 -8.25 7.71 -14.14
N MET A 116 -7.26 7.29 -13.34
CA MET A 116 -7.12 7.62 -11.91
C MET A 116 -8.33 7.17 -11.09
N THR A 117 -9.00 6.11 -11.53
CA THR A 117 -10.09 5.48 -10.78
C THR A 117 -9.51 4.36 -9.91
N GLN A 118 -9.80 4.40 -8.61
CA GLN A 118 -9.35 3.38 -7.66
C GLN A 118 -9.95 2.01 -7.99
N ILE A 119 -9.10 0.98 -7.99
CA ILE A 119 -9.43 -0.42 -8.23
C ILE A 119 -9.45 -1.19 -6.92
N ALA A 120 -8.43 -0.99 -6.09
CA ALA A 120 -8.21 -1.70 -4.84
C ALA A 120 -7.42 -0.83 -3.87
N GLU A 121 -7.59 -1.09 -2.57
CA GLU A 121 -6.86 -0.48 -1.46
C GLU A 121 -6.75 -1.52 -0.35
N ASN A 122 -5.61 -1.59 0.32
CA ASN A 122 -5.40 -2.47 1.46
C ASN A 122 -4.23 -1.95 2.31
N ASP A 123 -4.33 -2.12 3.64
CA ASP A 123 -3.37 -1.67 4.64
C ASP A 123 -2.53 -2.83 5.24
N ASP A 124 -3.03 -4.05 5.24
CA ASP A 124 -2.34 -5.21 5.84
C ASP A 124 -2.30 -6.42 4.90
N SER A 125 -1.23 -7.22 4.96
CA SER A 125 -1.09 -8.46 4.19
C SER A 125 -2.22 -9.46 4.45
N ILE A 126 -2.51 -10.36 3.49
CA ILE A 126 -3.61 -11.34 3.61
C ILE A 126 -3.08 -12.78 3.47
N PRO A 127 -3.20 -13.63 4.53
CA PRO A 127 -3.65 -13.31 5.88
C PRO A 127 -2.62 -12.42 6.60
N ARG A 128 -3.08 -11.61 7.56
CA ARG A 128 -2.20 -10.68 8.27
C ARG A 128 -1.08 -11.40 9.01
N PHE A 129 0.15 -11.14 8.59
CA PHE A 129 1.36 -11.56 9.29
C PHE A 129 2.05 -10.40 10.00
N ASN A 130 1.93 -9.20 9.46
CA ASN A 130 2.53 -7.94 9.89
C ASN A 130 1.71 -6.75 9.32
N THR A 131 2.22 -5.52 9.48
CA THR A 131 1.69 -4.25 8.92
C THR A 131 2.18 -3.92 7.50
N ASP A 132 2.78 -4.89 6.79
CA ASP A 132 3.08 -4.70 5.38
C ASP A 132 1.80 -4.90 4.55
N SER A 133 1.59 -4.03 3.55
CA SER A 133 0.42 -4.06 2.69
C SER A 133 0.55 -5.06 1.52
N GLU A 134 -0.56 -5.66 1.10
CA GLU A 134 -0.62 -6.53 -0.09
C GLU A 134 -1.93 -6.36 -0.87
N ILE A 135 -1.85 -6.20 -2.20
CA ILE A 135 -3.00 -6.25 -3.11
C ILE A 135 -2.80 -7.39 -4.10
N ILE A 136 -3.79 -8.28 -4.20
CA ILE A 136 -3.89 -9.28 -5.28
C ILE A 136 -5.16 -8.99 -6.07
N THR A 137 -5.03 -8.69 -7.37
CA THR A 137 -6.20 -8.31 -8.19
C THR A 137 -6.02 -8.63 -9.67
N ARG A 138 -7.15 -8.71 -10.39
CA ARG A 138 -7.20 -8.90 -11.84
C ARG A 138 -7.41 -7.56 -12.53
N LEU A 139 -6.47 -7.19 -13.40
CA LEU A 139 -6.51 -5.90 -14.10
C LEU A 139 -7.65 -5.87 -15.15
N PRO A 140 -8.51 -4.85 -15.14
CA PRO A 140 -9.72 -4.84 -15.99
C PRO A 140 -9.45 -4.53 -17.46
N ALA A 141 -8.28 -3.98 -17.80
CA ALA A 141 -7.95 -3.54 -19.15
C ALA A 141 -6.43 -3.55 -19.39
N ALA A 142 -6.02 -3.38 -20.64
CA ALA A 142 -4.63 -3.05 -20.92
C ALA A 142 -4.42 -1.54 -20.73
N GLY A 143 -3.34 -1.12 -20.08
CA GLY A 143 -3.07 0.28 -19.84
C GLY A 143 -1.97 0.53 -18.81
N THR A 144 -1.80 1.82 -18.49
CA THR A 144 -0.98 2.24 -17.35
C THR A 144 -1.82 2.17 -16.08
N TYR A 145 -1.23 1.65 -15.03
CA TYR A 145 -1.77 1.58 -13.68
C TYR A 145 -0.86 2.37 -12.75
N TYR A 146 -1.44 2.90 -11.68
CA TYR A 146 -0.69 3.65 -10.67
C TYR A 146 -0.83 2.99 -9.31
N VAL A 147 0.29 2.81 -8.63
CA VAL A 147 0.35 2.35 -7.24
C VAL A 147 0.69 3.56 -6.38
N VAL A 148 -0.07 3.78 -5.33
CA VAL A 148 0.21 4.79 -4.32
C VAL A 148 0.57 4.08 -3.03
N VAL A 149 1.70 4.47 -2.45
CA VAL A 149 2.14 4.04 -1.13
C VAL A 149 2.01 5.23 -0.19
N GLN A 150 1.40 5.03 0.97
CA GLN A 150 1.29 6.07 2.00
C GLN A 150 1.40 5.46 3.39
N GLU A 151 1.68 6.29 4.40
CA GLU A 151 1.68 5.85 5.79
C GLU A 151 0.24 5.76 6.34
N PHE A 152 0.01 4.74 7.18
CA PHE A 152 -1.31 4.39 7.71
C PHE A 152 -1.94 5.50 8.56
N SER A 153 -1.21 6.13 9.46
CA SER A 153 -1.73 7.20 10.33
C SER A 153 -2.23 8.39 9.51
N ASP A 154 -1.50 8.77 8.46
CA ASP A 154 -1.94 9.79 7.50
C ASP A 154 -3.16 9.34 6.68
N TRP A 155 -3.22 8.07 6.27
CA TRP A 155 -4.40 7.49 5.60
C TRP A 155 -5.66 7.48 6.48
N ALA A 156 -5.49 7.11 7.75
CA ALA A 156 -6.58 6.91 8.70
C ALA A 156 -7.07 8.20 9.37
N ASP A 157 -6.41 9.35 9.13
CA ASP A 157 -6.59 10.59 9.89
C ASP A 157 -6.42 10.35 11.40
N ASP A 158 -5.39 9.56 11.77
CA ASP A 158 -5.06 9.19 13.15
C ASP A 158 -3.82 9.94 13.66
N THR A 159 -3.50 9.76 14.94
CA THR A 159 -2.28 10.30 15.54
C THR A 159 -1.07 9.55 14.97
N PRO A 160 -0.08 10.24 14.38
CA PRO A 160 1.10 9.57 13.84
C PRO A 160 1.80 8.68 14.87
N GLU A 161 1.83 7.38 14.59
CA GLU A 161 2.78 6.43 15.16
C GLU A 161 3.96 6.27 14.16
N GLY A 162 5.04 5.53 14.46
CA GLY A 162 6.13 5.34 13.48
C GLY A 162 7.24 6.39 13.48
N MET A 163 7.97 6.52 14.60
CA MET A 163 9.07 7.48 14.80
C MET A 163 10.29 7.37 13.82
N ALA A 164 10.26 6.57 12.76
CA ALA A 164 11.41 6.22 11.92
C ALA A 164 11.34 6.67 10.44
N SER A 165 12.26 6.14 9.64
CA SER A 165 12.74 6.64 8.35
C SER A 165 11.77 6.52 7.16
N PHE A 166 10.50 6.23 7.40
CA PHE A 166 9.45 6.02 6.37
C PHE A 166 9.90 5.14 5.19
N THR A 167 10.81 4.20 5.43
CA THR A 167 11.45 3.40 4.39
C THR A 167 10.66 2.13 4.13
N TYR A 168 10.52 1.77 2.86
CA TYR A 168 9.89 0.52 2.43
C TYR A 168 10.55 0.00 1.13
N ASP A 169 10.40 -1.29 0.90
CA ASP A 169 10.58 -1.89 -0.43
C ASP A 169 9.20 -2.08 -1.07
N LEU A 170 9.09 -1.91 -2.39
CA LEU A 170 7.86 -2.13 -3.16
C LEU A 170 8.10 -3.19 -4.24
N LEU A 171 7.18 -4.14 -4.37
CA LEU A 171 7.14 -5.07 -5.49
C LEU A 171 5.75 -5.09 -6.12
N ALA A 172 5.66 -4.71 -7.40
CA ALA A 172 4.55 -5.08 -8.26
C ALA A 172 4.99 -6.22 -9.19
N ALA A 173 4.25 -7.32 -9.24
CA ALA A 173 4.59 -8.47 -10.06
C ALA A 173 3.35 -9.13 -10.69
N GLU A 174 3.55 -9.86 -11.77
CA GLU A 174 2.52 -10.76 -12.30
C GLU A 174 2.34 -11.96 -11.37
N LEU A 175 1.10 -12.22 -10.97
CA LEU A 175 0.73 -13.47 -10.31
C LEU A 175 0.49 -14.50 -11.41
N ASP A 176 1.43 -15.43 -11.57
CA ASP A 176 1.30 -16.55 -12.52
C ASP A 176 0.10 -17.44 -12.12
N PRO A 177 -0.99 -17.48 -12.90
CA PRO A 177 -2.17 -18.28 -12.58
C PRO A 177 -1.92 -19.78 -12.65
N ASP A 178 -0.84 -20.20 -13.32
CA ASP A 178 -0.41 -21.60 -13.43
C ASP A 178 0.60 -21.99 -12.34
N ALA A 179 0.96 -21.07 -11.45
CA ALA A 179 1.88 -21.34 -10.34
C ALA A 179 1.32 -22.40 -9.39
N VAL A 180 2.22 -23.20 -8.83
CA VAL A 180 1.85 -24.23 -7.86
C VAL A 180 1.20 -23.60 -6.63
N GLY A 181 -0.01 -24.04 -6.30
CA GLY A 181 -0.77 -23.54 -5.17
C GLY A 181 -1.65 -22.33 -5.51
N VAL A 182 -1.61 -21.82 -6.73
CA VAL A 182 -2.60 -20.85 -7.23
C VAL A 182 -3.73 -21.62 -7.91
N THR A 183 -4.97 -21.22 -7.64
CA THR A 183 -6.17 -21.72 -8.29
C THR A 183 -6.98 -20.51 -8.74
N VAL A 184 -7.15 -20.34 -10.05
CA VAL A 184 -8.07 -19.34 -10.60
C VAL A 184 -9.46 -19.96 -10.66
N ASP A 185 -10.46 -19.22 -10.18
CA ASP A 185 -11.86 -19.59 -10.33
C ASP A 185 -12.19 -19.89 -11.80
N ALA A 186 -12.79 -21.05 -12.03
CA ALA A 186 -13.18 -21.51 -13.35
C ALA A 186 -14.44 -20.82 -13.89
N GLU A 187 -15.04 -19.89 -13.15
CA GLU A 187 -16.30 -19.23 -13.50
C GLU A 187 -17.46 -20.24 -13.62
N GLY A 188 -17.39 -21.23 -12.73
CA GLY A 188 -18.24 -22.40 -12.63
C GLY A 188 -17.93 -23.14 -11.32
N GLY A 189 -18.49 -24.33 -11.13
CA GLY A 189 -18.30 -25.03 -9.85
C GLY A 189 -19.32 -24.60 -8.79
N ASP A 190 -20.47 -24.10 -9.22
CA ASP A 190 -21.50 -23.48 -8.38
C ASP A 190 -22.28 -24.43 -7.49
N ASP A 191 -21.94 -25.72 -7.55
CA ASP A 191 -22.53 -26.74 -6.71
C ASP A 191 -21.50 -27.81 -6.30
N LEU A 192 -21.87 -28.62 -5.31
CA LEU A 192 -20.99 -29.67 -4.80
C LEU A 192 -20.59 -30.70 -5.87
N ALA A 193 -21.43 -30.93 -6.89
CA ALA A 193 -21.14 -31.89 -7.96
C ALA A 193 -20.16 -31.33 -8.99
N SER A 194 -20.18 -30.02 -9.23
CA SER A 194 -19.25 -29.30 -10.12
C SER A 194 -18.03 -28.72 -9.40
N SER A 195 -17.95 -28.85 -8.06
CA SER A 195 -16.90 -28.26 -7.23
C SER A 195 -15.47 -28.33 -7.79
N GLN A 196 -14.80 -27.18 -7.79
CA GLN A 196 -13.43 -27.02 -8.26
C GLN A 196 -12.42 -27.52 -7.22
N SER A 197 -11.40 -28.24 -7.69
CA SER A 197 -10.31 -28.67 -6.82
C SER A 197 -9.31 -27.53 -6.63
N ILE A 198 -9.00 -27.21 -5.37
CA ILE A 198 -7.92 -26.28 -5.02
C ILE A 198 -6.60 -27.05 -4.93
N GLY A 199 -5.55 -26.49 -5.51
CA GLY A 199 -4.18 -26.94 -5.31
C GLY A 199 -3.59 -26.39 -4.02
N LEU A 200 -2.93 -27.23 -3.22
CA LEU A 200 -2.16 -26.80 -2.05
C LEU A 200 -0.67 -26.89 -2.36
N SER A 201 0.05 -25.82 -2.08
CA SER A 201 1.51 -25.80 -1.98
C SER A 201 1.91 -26.29 -0.60
N THR A 202 2.68 -27.38 -0.55
CA THR A 202 3.14 -27.97 0.72
C THR A 202 4.49 -27.39 1.11
N SER A 203 4.57 -26.79 2.29
CA SER A 203 5.80 -26.19 2.81
C SER A 203 6.09 -26.68 4.23
N ALA A 204 7.33 -26.47 4.69
CA ALA A 204 7.70 -26.78 6.08
C ALA A 204 6.87 -26.02 7.12
N ASN A 205 6.22 -24.93 6.72
CA ASN A 205 5.42 -24.04 7.58
C ASN A 205 3.91 -24.27 7.43
N GLY A 206 3.49 -25.28 6.67
CA GLY A 206 2.08 -25.61 6.41
C GLY A 206 1.76 -25.74 4.93
N ASP A 207 0.57 -26.28 4.65
CA ASP A 207 0.01 -26.38 3.31
C ASP A 207 -0.87 -25.15 3.06
N PHE A 208 -0.59 -24.39 2.01
CA PHE A 208 -1.35 -23.19 1.64
C PHE A 208 -1.76 -23.23 0.17
N GLY A 209 -2.95 -22.74 -0.15
CA GLY A 209 -3.41 -22.51 -1.52
C GLY A 209 -4.00 -21.11 -1.63
N LEU A 210 -3.62 -20.40 -2.68
CA LEU A 210 -4.21 -19.13 -3.07
C LEU A 210 -5.32 -19.39 -4.08
N LEU A 211 -6.53 -18.97 -3.73
CA LEU A 211 -7.67 -18.94 -4.64
C LEU A 211 -7.89 -17.50 -5.10
N VAL A 212 -7.94 -17.27 -6.41
CA VAL A 212 -8.25 -15.96 -7.01
C VAL A 212 -9.42 -16.08 -7.97
N GLY A 213 -10.34 -15.13 -7.94
CA GLY A 213 -11.58 -15.17 -8.72
C GLY A 213 -12.49 -13.99 -8.40
N ASP A 214 -13.68 -13.97 -8.98
CA ASP A 214 -14.69 -12.95 -8.74
C ASP A 214 -16.08 -13.58 -8.53
N LEU A 215 -16.87 -12.94 -7.67
CA LEU A 215 -18.31 -13.18 -7.62
C LEU A 215 -18.98 -12.20 -8.58
N ARG A 216 -19.36 -12.67 -9.77
CA ARG A 216 -19.89 -11.83 -10.86
C ARG A 216 -21.17 -11.11 -10.48
N ASP A 217 -22.03 -11.77 -9.71
CA ASP A 217 -23.29 -11.21 -9.22
C ASP A 217 -23.74 -11.86 -7.90
N GLY A 218 -24.84 -11.36 -7.33
CA GLY A 218 -25.35 -11.83 -6.04
C GLY A 218 -25.94 -13.26 -6.05
N SER A 219 -25.96 -13.92 -7.20
CA SER A 219 -26.29 -15.34 -7.35
C SER A 219 -25.08 -16.21 -7.68
N ASP A 220 -23.91 -15.61 -7.88
CA ASP A 220 -22.69 -16.36 -8.12
C ASP A 220 -22.29 -17.12 -6.86
N VAL A 221 -21.97 -18.39 -7.05
CA VAL A 221 -21.60 -19.31 -5.98
C VAL A 221 -20.43 -20.10 -6.53
N ASP A 222 -19.34 -20.16 -5.77
CA ASP A 222 -18.18 -20.97 -6.13
C ASP A 222 -17.94 -22.01 -5.05
N VAL A 223 -18.01 -23.28 -5.43
CA VAL A 223 -17.83 -24.40 -4.51
C VAL A 223 -16.48 -25.06 -4.74
N TYR A 224 -15.68 -25.10 -3.68
CA TYR A 224 -14.33 -25.62 -3.74
C TYR A 224 -14.15 -26.90 -2.91
N ARG A 225 -13.18 -27.71 -3.31
CA ARG A 225 -12.73 -28.91 -2.58
C ARG A 225 -11.21 -28.97 -2.50
N PHE A 226 -10.70 -29.51 -1.39
CA PHE A 226 -9.28 -29.78 -1.19
C PHE A 226 -9.09 -31.11 -0.46
N SER A 227 -7.86 -31.59 -0.37
CA SER A 227 -7.50 -32.80 0.39
C SER A 227 -6.28 -32.51 1.25
N VAL A 228 -6.27 -33.08 2.46
CA VAL A 228 -5.22 -33.01 3.48
C VAL A 228 -4.84 -34.41 3.95
#